data_AF-A0A542QLA5-F1
#
_entry.id   AF-A0A542QLA5-F1
#
_cell.length_a   1.000
_cell.length_b   1.000
_cell.length_c   1.000
_cell.angle_alpha   90.00
_cell.angle_beta   90.00
_cell.angle_gamma   90.00
#
_symmetry.space_group_name_H-M   'P 1'
#
loop_
_entity.id
_entity.type
_entity.pdbx_description
1 polymer ?
#
loop_
_entity_poly.entity_id
_entity_poly.type
_entity_poly.pdbx_seq_one_letter_code
_entity_poly.pdbx_strand_id
1 'polypeptide(L)'
;MGERPTVTGRSMSSRTGAEAPPGTSTTGESRPGRAAARRWVIRAVLPTALALWLLSLRNVDLDRMRDLGLLQVLPVLFWVALALLTLGFCIALGDRRTGNSWYAAYVLALIAVIHATPTLLYPTLRYSWAWKHLAIVDAMLRHGGDVPNSQGLSIYNDWPGFFQLNALFLRATGLESAVGYAAWAPAFTNALLLGPLLLLYRAVARDRRLIWGAAWIFYSCSWVGQDYFAPQAFAFLLFVTVIALILRQLPSSALPRPDRRRRGAWPPGLLLVVLVIVAAIVSSHPLTPLMLISALVVLSLPRRNRRVVLPVLVGALVLTAAWDATVARSYISPHIGSMIDALIQPDANISSGLATLGTAAPGLALVSWIDRGLSGLVFLLAAIGFVRRPWTRRTGLPLLVISPLLILAANAYGGEMIFRAYLFALPAAAFLIAALLVHRGTRPRPRMLVIYPLLLAMLGGLVFGYYGKEAVNHFTLQEVAAARYVTSHAPEGSRIVTLTSAVPGLFMHYDQHEQVLLGQQDIGDRRRLVRDPVEGVKGFVYGATAKEPAYIILSQAQARDLYLTGELPADTVRRLESALSGAAGFARVYHNDDAVVYRYEAPRETIRR
;
A
#
# COMPACT_ATOMS: atom_id res chain seq x y z
N MET A 1 34.36 -55.46 50.82
CA MET A 1 35.44 -56.45 50.95
C MET A 1 34.77 -57.81 51.04
N GLY A 2 34.93 -58.63 49.99
CA GLY A 2 34.46 -60.02 49.86
C GLY A 2 32.95 -60.23 49.80
N GLU A 3 32.37 -61.17 49.06
CA GLU A 3 32.81 -62.06 47.98
C GLU A 3 31.54 -62.85 47.58
N ARG A 4 31.37 -63.17 46.29
CA ARG A 4 30.42 -64.21 45.84
C ARG A 4 31.14 -65.56 45.82
N PRO A 5 30.39 -66.66 45.80
CA PRO A 5 30.54 -67.61 44.68
C PRO A 5 29.17 -68.16 44.20
N THR A 6 28.77 -68.18 42.92
CA THR A 6 29.11 -69.11 41.79
C THR A 6 29.03 -70.60 42.21
N VAL A 7 28.23 -71.49 41.59
CA VAL A 7 28.58 -72.18 40.33
C VAL A 7 27.44 -73.16 39.88
N THR A 8 27.04 -73.03 38.60
CA THR A 8 26.65 -74.01 37.54
C THR A 8 25.54 -75.07 37.69
N GLY A 9 24.77 -75.22 36.58
CA GLY A 9 24.18 -76.49 36.15
C GLY A 9 23.27 -76.33 34.92
N ARG A 10 23.66 -76.90 33.78
CA ARG A 10 23.11 -76.69 32.41
C ARG A 10 22.56 -78.01 31.87
N SER A 11 21.34 -78.03 31.29
CA SER A 11 20.88 -78.93 30.20
C SER A 11 19.42 -78.58 29.85
N MET A 12 19.06 -77.99 28.69
CA MET A 12 18.89 -78.51 27.31
C MET A 12 17.65 -79.38 27.03
N SER A 13 16.69 -78.78 26.30
CA SER A 13 15.82 -79.29 25.19
C SER A 13 14.42 -78.67 25.34
N SER A 14 13.64 -78.31 24.32
CA SER A 14 13.81 -78.16 22.87
C SER A 14 12.55 -77.44 22.33
N ARG A 15 12.76 -76.49 21.41
CA ARG A 15 11.87 -76.03 20.31
C ARG A 15 10.33 -76.03 20.52
N THR A 16 9.76 -74.82 20.46
CA THR A 16 8.79 -74.45 19.40
C THR A 16 8.91 -72.94 19.12
N GLY A 17 9.08 -72.60 17.85
CA GLY A 17 9.20 -71.25 17.36
C GLY A 17 7.86 -70.56 17.20
N ALA A 18 7.80 -69.30 17.59
CA ALA A 18 6.85 -68.33 17.07
C ALA A 18 7.62 -67.02 16.86
N GLU A 19 8.17 -66.91 15.65
CA GLU A 19 8.86 -65.73 15.15
C GLU A 19 7.83 -64.61 14.99
N ALA A 20 7.93 -63.57 15.81
CA ALA A 20 7.14 -62.37 15.66
C ALA A 20 7.53 -61.67 14.35
N PRO A 21 6.58 -61.23 13.51
CA PRO A 21 6.91 -60.62 12.23
C PRO A 21 7.63 -59.29 12.47
N PRO A 22 8.71 -58.98 11.72
CA PRO A 22 9.39 -57.71 11.84
C PRO A 22 8.46 -56.57 11.43
N GLY A 23 8.39 -55.56 12.29
CA GLY A 23 7.55 -54.39 12.13
C GLY A 23 7.81 -53.68 10.78
N THR A 24 6.76 -53.61 9.97
CA THR A 24 6.69 -52.72 8.81
C THR A 24 6.55 -51.28 9.29
N SER A 25 7.64 -50.71 9.79
CA SER A 25 7.81 -49.27 9.82
C SER A 25 7.91 -48.78 8.37
N THR A 26 6.76 -48.45 7.80
CA THR A 26 6.65 -47.75 6.51
C THR A 26 7.17 -46.31 6.69
N THR A 27 8.48 -46.19 6.86
CA THR A 27 9.21 -44.96 6.63
C THR A 27 9.06 -44.67 5.13
N GLY A 28 8.29 -43.62 4.81
CA GLY A 28 8.08 -43.19 3.44
C GLY A 28 9.38 -42.68 2.84
N GLU A 29 10.23 -43.59 2.35
CA GLU A 29 11.39 -43.26 1.54
C GLU A 29 10.91 -42.64 0.23
N SER A 30 11.00 -41.31 0.16
CA SER A 30 10.81 -40.60 -1.09
C SER A 30 11.92 -41.02 -2.07
N ARG A 31 11.56 -41.82 -3.09
CA ARG A 31 12.45 -42.24 -4.20
C ARG A 31 13.38 -41.08 -4.64
N PRO A 32 14.71 -41.25 -4.65
CA PRO A 32 15.68 -40.16 -4.88
C PRO A 32 15.45 -39.37 -6.17
N GLY A 33 14.96 -40.03 -7.23
CA GLY A 33 14.63 -39.38 -8.51
C GLY A 33 13.52 -38.32 -8.43
N ARG A 34 12.49 -38.52 -7.58
CA ARG A 34 11.39 -37.53 -7.42
C ARG A 34 11.87 -36.24 -6.73
N ALA A 35 12.82 -36.37 -5.80
CA ALA A 35 13.42 -35.22 -5.12
C ALA A 35 14.40 -34.45 -6.01
N ALA A 36 15.07 -35.13 -6.96
CA ALA A 36 15.90 -34.47 -7.97
C ALA A 36 15.04 -33.71 -8.99
N ALA A 37 14.02 -34.36 -9.57
CA ALA A 37 13.10 -33.74 -10.54
C ALA A 37 12.42 -32.48 -9.96
N ARG A 38 11.94 -32.55 -8.71
CA ARG A 38 11.31 -31.40 -8.05
C ARG A 38 12.26 -30.20 -7.90
N ARG A 39 13.54 -30.44 -7.62
CA ARG A 39 14.55 -29.38 -7.51
C ARG A 39 14.82 -28.73 -8.85
N TRP A 40 14.86 -29.50 -9.93
CA TRP A 40 14.97 -28.95 -11.29
C TRP A 40 13.74 -28.14 -11.67
N VAL A 41 12.54 -28.60 -11.34
CA VAL A 41 11.29 -27.83 -11.58
C VAL A 41 11.31 -26.49 -10.83
N ILE A 42 11.67 -26.47 -9.54
CA ILE A 42 11.80 -25.22 -8.77
C ILE A 42 12.80 -24.25 -9.43
N ARG A 43 13.92 -24.78 -9.96
CA ARG A 43 14.97 -23.97 -10.60
C ARG A 43 14.58 -23.46 -11.98
N ALA A 44 13.82 -24.23 -12.75
CA ALA A 44 13.43 -23.90 -14.11
C ALA A 44 12.16 -23.03 -14.17
N VAL A 45 11.16 -23.30 -13.31
CA VAL A 45 9.87 -22.59 -13.34
C VAL A 45 10.02 -21.10 -13.07
N LEU A 46 10.91 -20.70 -12.15
CA LEU A 46 11.12 -19.29 -11.82
C LEU A 46 11.62 -18.47 -13.03
N PRO A 47 12.75 -18.80 -13.68
CA PRO A 47 13.22 -18.06 -14.85
C PRO A 47 12.24 -18.17 -16.03
N THR A 48 11.57 -19.32 -16.22
CA THR A 48 10.53 -19.44 -17.25
C THR A 48 9.38 -18.47 -16.99
N ALA A 49 8.85 -18.40 -15.77
CA ALA A 49 7.77 -17.47 -15.43
C ALA A 49 8.19 -16.01 -15.65
N LEU A 50 9.41 -15.63 -15.27
CA LEU A 50 9.93 -14.28 -15.50
C LEU A 50 10.10 -13.97 -16.99
N ALA A 51 10.61 -14.91 -17.79
CA ALA A 51 10.72 -14.73 -19.23
C ALA A 51 9.34 -14.57 -19.88
N LEU A 52 8.36 -15.40 -19.51
CA LEU A 52 6.98 -15.28 -20.01
C LEU A 52 6.34 -13.96 -19.61
N TRP A 53 6.57 -13.49 -18.39
CA TRP A 53 6.13 -12.18 -17.94
C TRP A 53 6.72 -11.06 -18.81
N LEU A 54 8.04 -10.99 -18.96
CA LEU A 54 8.68 -9.94 -19.77
C LEU A 54 8.27 -9.99 -21.24
N LEU A 55 8.11 -11.19 -21.81
CA LEU A 55 7.60 -11.36 -23.17
C LEU A 55 6.15 -10.90 -23.30
N SER A 56 5.32 -11.10 -22.27
CA SER A 56 3.91 -10.68 -22.27
C SER A 56 3.73 -9.16 -22.34
N LEU A 57 4.72 -8.38 -21.87
CA LEU A 57 4.62 -6.93 -21.84
C LEU A 57 4.89 -6.24 -23.19
N ARG A 58 5.47 -6.95 -24.17
CA ARG A 58 5.90 -6.34 -25.44
C ARG A 58 4.76 -5.81 -26.32
N ASN A 59 3.58 -6.40 -26.23
CA ASN A 59 2.45 -6.14 -27.12
C ASN A 59 1.21 -5.67 -26.34
N VAL A 60 1.40 -4.93 -25.24
CA VAL A 60 0.29 -4.39 -24.44
C VAL A 60 -0.12 -3.04 -25.03
N ASP A 61 -1.35 -2.98 -25.55
CA ASP A 61 -1.96 -1.77 -26.08
C ASP A 61 -2.74 -1.05 -24.97
N LEU A 62 -2.16 0.02 -24.43
CA LEU A 62 -2.73 0.79 -23.32
C LEU A 62 -3.94 1.64 -23.74
N ASP A 63 -4.10 1.95 -25.02
CA ASP A 63 -5.22 2.79 -25.51
C ASP A 63 -6.55 2.04 -25.46
N ARG A 64 -6.50 0.70 -25.37
CA ARG A 64 -7.67 -0.16 -25.19
C ARG A 64 -8.12 -0.29 -23.74
N MET A 65 -7.43 0.34 -22.80
CA MET A 65 -7.75 0.25 -21.38
C MET A 65 -9.09 0.95 -21.07
N ARG A 66 -10.01 0.23 -20.43
CA ARG A 66 -11.33 0.73 -19.99
C ARG A 66 -11.48 0.50 -18.48
N ASP A 67 -12.70 0.20 -18.04
CA ASP A 67 -13.15 0.19 -16.63
C ASP A 67 -12.44 -0.81 -15.72
N LEU A 68 -11.75 -1.80 -16.28
CA LEU A 68 -11.01 -2.81 -15.51
C LEU A 68 -9.48 -2.62 -15.63
N GLY A 69 -9.04 -1.49 -16.15
CA GLY A 69 -7.63 -1.12 -16.20
C GLY A 69 -6.77 -2.17 -16.92
N LEU A 70 -5.62 -2.49 -16.34
CA LEU A 70 -4.68 -3.44 -16.95
C LEU A 70 -5.25 -4.86 -17.11
N LEU A 71 -6.31 -5.23 -16.36
CA LEU A 71 -6.92 -6.56 -16.47
C LEU A 71 -7.49 -6.84 -17.88
N GLN A 72 -7.90 -5.78 -18.60
CA GLN A 72 -8.47 -5.88 -19.95
C GLN A 72 -7.41 -6.00 -21.05
N VAL A 73 -6.22 -5.46 -20.82
CA VAL A 73 -5.18 -5.31 -21.86
C VAL A 73 -4.00 -6.27 -21.66
N LEU A 74 -3.82 -6.82 -20.45
CA LEU A 74 -2.76 -7.78 -20.18
C LEU A 74 -3.03 -9.12 -20.91
N PRO A 75 -2.09 -9.59 -21.76
CA PRO A 75 -2.26 -10.82 -22.52
C PRO A 75 -2.40 -12.07 -21.64
N VAL A 76 -3.01 -13.13 -22.17
CA VAL A 76 -3.10 -14.45 -21.52
C VAL A 76 -1.74 -14.95 -20.99
N LEU A 77 -0.66 -14.61 -21.71
CA LEU A 77 0.70 -14.98 -21.32
C LEU A 77 1.12 -14.42 -19.95
N PHE A 78 0.67 -13.21 -19.59
CA PHE A 78 0.90 -12.62 -18.26
C PHE A 78 0.28 -13.48 -17.16
N TRP A 79 -0.96 -13.92 -17.37
CA TRP A 79 -1.70 -14.77 -16.43
C TRP A 79 -1.09 -16.16 -16.30
N VAL A 80 -0.60 -16.73 -17.42
CA VAL A 80 0.16 -17.99 -17.42
C VAL A 80 1.46 -17.84 -16.62
N ALA A 81 2.19 -16.74 -16.79
CA ALA A 81 3.41 -16.46 -16.03
C ALA A 81 3.12 -16.38 -14.52
N LEU A 82 2.08 -15.65 -14.11
CA LEU A 82 1.68 -15.52 -12.70
C LEU A 82 1.23 -16.87 -12.11
N ALA A 83 0.49 -17.67 -12.88
CA ALA A 83 0.07 -19.01 -12.47
C ALA A 83 1.28 -19.95 -12.28
N LEU A 84 2.21 -19.97 -13.23
CA LEU A 84 3.44 -20.76 -13.14
C LEU A 84 4.33 -20.32 -11.98
N LEU A 85 4.46 -19.02 -11.73
CA LEU A 85 5.22 -18.49 -10.60
C LEU A 85 4.63 -18.98 -9.27
N THR A 86 3.30 -18.89 -9.12
CA THR A 86 2.57 -19.36 -7.94
C THR A 86 2.70 -20.87 -7.76
N LEU A 87 2.66 -21.63 -8.85
CA LEU A 87 2.84 -23.08 -8.84
C LEU A 87 4.25 -23.44 -8.37
N GLY A 88 5.26 -22.76 -8.91
CA GLY A 88 6.66 -22.92 -8.51
C GLY A 88 6.86 -22.65 -7.01
N PHE A 89 6.26 -21.57 -6.49
CA PHE A 89 6.29 -21.26 -5.06
C PHE A 89 5.59 -22.33 -4.22
N CYS A 90 4.41 -22.82 -4.63
CA CYS A 90 3.73 -23.93 -3.95
C CYS A 90 4.59 -25.21 -3.93
N ILE A 91 5.22 -25.56 -5.06
CA ILE A 91 6.16 -26.68 -5.15
C ILE A 91 7.34 -26.47 -4.21
N ALA A 92 7.91 -25.27 -4.15
CA ALA A 92 8.97 -24.91 -3.21
C ALA A 92 8.51 -25.02 -1.75
N LEU A 93 7.27 -24.63 -1.43
CA LEU A 93 6.69 -24.65 -0.08
C LEU A 93 6.49 -26.08 0.43
N GLY A 94 6.10 -27.01 -0.44
CA GLY A 94 5.95 -28.40 -0.07
C GLY A 94 7.29 -29.16 0.07
N ASP A 95 8.43 -28.57 -0.31
CA ASP A 95 9.76 -29.19 -0.19
C ASP A 95 10.48 -28.66 1.04
N ARG A 96 10.80 -29.55 1.97
CA ARG A 96 11.50 -29.20 3.21
C ARG A 96 12.97 -28.83 2.97
N ARG A 97 13.53 -29.19 1.81
CA ARG A 97 14.93 -28.95 1.44
C ARG A 97 15.14 -27.61 0.74
N THR A 98 14.08 -26.87 0.41
CA THR A 98 14.19 -25.56 -0.24
C THR A 98 14.93 -24.56 0.65
N GLY A 99 15.97 -23.94 0.10
CA GLY A 99 16.73 -22.89 0.76
C GLY A 99 15.96 -21.56 0.84
N ASN A 100 16.32 -20.70 1.80
CA ASN A 100 15.69 -19.37 1.93
C ASN A 100 15.86 -18.49 0.69
N SER A 101 16.96 -18.64 -0.06
CA SER A 101 17.22 -17.89 -1.28
C SER A 101 16.17 -18.13 -2.36
N TRP A 102 15.69 -19.36 -2.51
CA TRP A 102 14.64 -19.68 -3.49
C TRP A 102 13.31 -19.06 -3.11
N TYR A 103 12.90 -19.13 -1.85
CA TYR A 103 11.68 -18.43 -1.42
C TYR A 103 11.80 -16.91 -1.60
N ALA A 104 12.96 -16.33 -1.29
CA ALA A 104 13.23 -14.92 -1.55
C ALA A 104 13.09 -14.60 -3.04
N ALA A 105 13.68 -15.41 -3.92
CA ALA A 105 13.62 -15.21 -5.36
C ALA A 105 12.18 -15.30 -5.89
N TYR A 106 11.37 -16.26 -5.43
CA TYR A 106 9.95 -16.33 -5.79
C TYR A 106 9.14 -15.13 -5.31
N VAL A 107 9.34 -14.68 -4.06
CA VAL A 107 8.60 -13.53 -3.52
C VAL A 107 9.04 -12.23 -4.19
N LEU A 108 10.34 -12.03 -4.43
CA LEU A 108 10.84 -10.88 -5.18
C LEU A 108 10.37 -10.89 -6.63
N ALA A 109 10.29 -12.06 -7.27
CA ALA A 109 9.68 -12.21 -8.59
C ALA A 109 8.20 -11.85 -8.57
N LEU A 110 7.44 -12.27 -7.55
CA LEU A 110 6.03 -11.86 -7.40
C LEU A 110 5.92 -10.35 -7.26
N ILE A 111 6.76 -9.74 -6.42
CA ILE A 111 6.80 -8.29 -6.23
C ILE A 111 7.11 -7.59 -7.57
N ALA A 112 8.10 -8.07 -8.33
CA ALA A 112 8.42 -7.51 -9.64
C ALA A 112 7.25 -7.65 -10.63
N VAL A 113 6.65 -8.84 -10.75
CA VAL A 113 5.53 -9.10 -11.66
C VAL A 113 4.31 -8.20 -11.35
N ILE A 114 4.03 -7.91 -10.08
CA ILE A 114 2.88 -7.07 -9.71
C ILE A 114 3.23 -5.57 -9.74
N HIS A 115 4.34 -5.18 -9.14
CA HIS A 115 4.61 -3.76 -8.85
C HIS A 115 5.52 -3.10 -9.88
N ALA A 116 6.33 -3.85 -10.64
CA ALA A 116 7.14 -3.29 -11.72
C ALA A 116 6.40 -3.30 -13.08
N THR A 117 5.33 -4.08 -13.25
CA THR A 117 4.57 -4.11 -14.50
C THR A 117 4.06 -2.73 -14.93
N PRO A 118 3.40 -1.93 -14.07
CA PRO A 118 3.00 -0.57 -14.46
C PRO A 118 4.19 0.30 -14.84
N THR A 119 5.30 0.25 -14.09
CA THR A 119 6.52 1.03 -14.39
C THR A 119 7.17 0.65 -15.71
N LEU A 120 7.10 -0.62 -16.12
CA LEU A 120 7.62 -1.10 -17.40
C LEU A 120 6.71 -0.76 -18.58
N LEU A 121 5.40 -0.58 -18.34
CA LEU A 121 4.41 -0.27 -19.37
C LEU A 121 4.22 1.23 -19.57
N TYR A 122 4.32 2.03 -18.51
CA TYR A 122 3.92 3.43 -18.55
C TYR A 122 5.09 4.36 -18.89
N PRO A 123 4.90 5.29 -19.84
CA PRO A 123 5.91 6.30 -20.16
C PRO A 123 5.96 7.43 -19.11
N THR A 124 5.01 7.46 -18.18
CA THR A 124 4.85 8.52 -17.17
C THR A 124 4.74 7.95 -15.76
N LEU A 125 4.84 8.82 -14.76
CA LEU A 125 4.66 8.43 -13.37
C LEU A 125 3.20 8.05 -13.09
N ARG A 126 3.04 6.85 -12.53
CA ARG A 126 1.76 6.32 -12.06
C ARG A 126 1.25 7.10 -10.84
N TYR A 127 -0.08 7.30 -10.79
CA TYR A 127 -0.84 8.02 -9.75
C TYR A 127 -0.66 9.54 -9.75
N SER A 128 -1.79 10.27 -9.80
CA SER A 128 -1.81 11.73 -9.60
C SER A 128 -1.22 12.14 -8.24
N TRP A 129 -1.44 11.34 -7.19
CA TRP A 129 -0.89 11.56 -5.86
C TRP A 129 0.65 11.50 -5.81
N ALA A 130 1.27 10.67 -6.64
CA ALA A 130 2.74 10.64 -6.71
C ALA A 130 3.29 11.94 -7.31
N TRP A 131 2.63 12.48 -8.35
CA TRP A 131 2.96 13.81 -8.89
C TRP A 131 2.81 14.91 -7.85
N LYS A 132 1.77 14.87 -7.02
CA LYS A 132 1.59 15.81 -5.90
C LYS A 132 2.78 15.77 -4.94
N HIS A 133 3.23 14.58 -4.54
CA HIS A 133 4.39 14.47 -3.64
C HIS A 133 5.69 14.96 -4.29
N LEU A 134 5.87 14.79 -5.59
CA LEU A 134 7.00 15.38 -6.31
C LEU A 134 6.98 16.90 -6.26
N ALA A 135 5.81 17.53 -6.47
CA ALA A 135 5.67 18.97 -6.40
C ALA A 135 6.03 19.54 -5.01
N ILE A 136 5.69 18.81 -3.95
CA ILE A 136 6.05 19.18 -2.57
C ILE A 136 7.57 19.08 -2.36
N VAL A 137 8.21 17.99 -2.82
CA VAL A 137 9.68 17.86 -2.73
C VAL A 137 10.38 18.98 -3.51
N ASP A 138 9.89 19.29 -4.71
CA ASP A 138 10.41 20.38 -5.56
C ASP A 138 10.28 21.74 -4.87
N ALA A 139 9.10 22.06 -4.33
CA ALA A 139 8.88 23.32 -3.63
C ALA A 139 9.77 23.46 -2.38
N MET A 140 9.89 22.41 -1.57
CA MET A 140 10.79 22.42 -0.40
C MET A 140 12.26 22.58 -0.80
N LEU A 141 12.66 22.03 -1.94
CA LEU A 141 14.01 22.21 -2.48
C LEU A 141 14.28 23.65 -2.89
N ARG A 142 13.33 24.28 -3.61
CA ARG A 142 13.40 25.67 -4.07
C ARG A 142 13.46 26.67 -2.90
N HIS A 143 12.64 26.44 -1.86
CA HIS A 143 12.56 27.31 -0.68
C HIS A 143 13.57 26.96 0.41
N GLY A 144 14.23 25.80 0.32
CA GLY A 144 15.20 25.35 1.31
C GLY A 144 14.59 24.91 2.64
N GLY A 145 13.32 24.52 2.66
CA GLY A 145 12.61 24.23 3.90
C GLY A 145 11.11 24.33 3.75
N ASP A 146 10.51 25.04 4.70
CA ASP A 146 9.09 25.40 4.74
C ASP A 146 8.67 26.17 3.48
N VAL A 147 7.48 25.87 2.97
CA VAL A 147 6.99 26.43 1.70
C VAL A 147 5.94 27.51 1.99
N PRO A 148 6.17 28.78 1.61
CA PRO A 148 5.19 29.85 1.79
C PRO A 148 4.00 29.66 0.85
N ASN A 149 2.87 30.33 1.15
CA ASN A 149 1.66 30.34 0.32
C ASN A 149 1.18 28.95 -0.10
N SER A 150 1.38 27.94 0.77
CA SER A 150 1.11 26.54 0.46
C SER A 150 -0.37 26.17 0.33
N GLN A 151 -1.29 27.12 0.55
CA GLN A 151 -2.74 26.94 0.46
C GLN A 151 -3.21 25.64 1.15
N GLY A 152 -4.03 24.82 0.48
CA GLY A 152 -4.50 23.53 0.98
C GLY A 152 -3.43 22.44 1.15
N LEU A 153 -2.15 22.75 0.86
CA LEU A 153 -1.00 21.87 1.03
C LEU A 153 -0.12 22.25 2.24
N SER A 154 -0.55 23.18 3.10
CA SER A 154 0.19 23.56 4.32
C SER A 154 0.51 22.38 5.24
N ILE A 155 -0.36 21.38 5.28
CA ILE A 155 -0.15 20.15 6.07
C ILE A 155 1.20 19.46 5.79
N TYR A 156 1.76 19.61 4.59
CA TYR A 156 3.03 19.00 4.26
C TYR A 156 4.23 19.70 4.89
N ASN A 157 4.08 20.97 5.27
CA ASN A 157 5.07 21.71 6.06
C ASN A 157 5.07 21.24 7.53
N ASP A 158 3.91 20.85 8.06
CA ASP A 158 3.74 20.36 9.44
C ASP A 158 4.25 18.91 9.63
N TRP A 159 4.26 18.10 8.56
CA TRP A 159 4.84 16.73 8.51
C TRP A 159 5.86 16.55 7.38
N PRO A 160 7.00 17.25 7.43
CA PRO A 160 7.90 17.38 6.29
C PRO A 160 8.92 16.23 6.18
N GLY A 161 9.00 15.32 7.15
CA GLY A 161 10.11 14.36 7.32
C GLY A 161 10.40 13.52 6.07
N PHE A 162 9.37 12.99 5.42
CA PHE A 162 9.52 12.23 4.17
C PHE A 162 10.02 13.11 3.01
N PHE A 163 9.49 14.32 2.88
CA PHE A 163 9.80 15.23 1.79
C PHE A 163 11.21 15.81 1.94
N GLN A 164 11.59 16.22 3.15
CA GLN A 164 12.92 16.71 3.48
C GLN A 164 13.99 15.64 3.32
N LEU A 165 13.68 14.37 3.64
CA LEU A 165 14.59 13.26 3.37
C LEU A 165 14.86 13.10 1.85
N ASN A 166 13.83 13.24 1.02
CA ASN A 166 13.98 13.18 -0.43
C ASN A 166 14.69 14.42 -1.00
N ALA A 167 14.39 15.61 -0.47
CA ALA A 167 15.12 16.83 -0.81
C ALA A 167 16.62 16.69 -0.50
N LEU A 168 16.96 16.17 0.68
CA LEU A 168 18.34 15.86 1.06
C LEU A 168 18.98 14.86 0.09
N PHE A 169 18.26 13.79 -0.28
CA PHE A 169 18.74 12.79 -1.22
C PHE A 169 19.04 13.39 -2.61
N LEU A 170 18.15 14.24 -3.14
CA LEU A 170 18.36 14.93 -4.41
C LEU A 170 19.59 15.84 -4.35
N ARG A 171 19.73 16.64 -3.28
CA ARG A 171 20.92 17.49 -3.05
C ARG A 171 22.22 16.68 -2.95
N ALA A 172 22.18 15.53 -2.28
CA ALA A 172 23.35 14.68 -2.08
C ALA A 172 23.77 13.92 -3.35
N THR A 173 22.81 13.58 -4.22
CA THR A 173 23.07 12.81 -5.45
C THR A 173 23.27 13.69 -6.68
N GLY A 174 22.86 14.96 -6.62
CA GLY A 174 22.88 15.87 -7.77
C GLY A 174 21.81 15.55 -8.83
N LEU A 175 20.81 14.72 -8.50
CA LEU A 175 19.70 14.43 -9.40
C LEU A 175 18.79 15.66 -9.52
N GLU A 176 18.41 15.99 -10.76
CA GLU A 176 17.51 17.12 -11.04
C GLU A 176 16.06 16.87 -10.61
N SER A 177 15.65 15.60 -10.51
CA SER A 177 14.26 15.24 -10.20
C SER A 177 14.12 13.86 -9.57
N ALA A 178 13.08 13.71 -8.75
CA ALA A 178 12.69 12.44 -8.15
C ALA A 178 11.83 11.53 -9.05
N VAL A 179 11.35 12.01 -10.21
CA VAL A 179 10.44 11.27 -11.11
C VAL A 179 10.97 9.86 -11.42
N GLY A 180 12.26 9.75 -11.75
CA GLY A 180 12.86 8.49 -12.18
C GLY A 180 12.78 7.39 -11.13
N TYR A 181 13.18 7.68 -9.88
CA TYR A 181 13.11 6.69 -8.80
C TYR A 181 11.72 6.59 -8.16
N ALA A 182 10.90 7.65 -8.22
CA ALA A 182 9.51 7.62 -7.78
C ALA A 182 8.67 6.64 -8.61
N ALA A 183 8.94 6.51 -9.92
CA ALA A 183 8.28 5.54 -10.78
C ALA A 183 8.54 4.07 -10.35
N TRP A 184 9.70 3.80 -9.75
CA TRP A 184 10.07 2.49 -9.21
C TRP A 184 9.71 2.31 -7.73
N ALA A 185 9.15 3.33 -7.08
CA ALA A 185 8.82 3.30 -5.65
C ALA A 185 7.91 2.13 -5.24
N PRO A 186 6.86 1.73 -5.99
CA PRO A 186 6.05 0.55 -5.65
C PRO A 186 6.89 -0.73 -5.54
N ALA A 187 7.68 -1.04 -6.56
CA ALA A 187 8.50 -2.26 -6.57
C ALA A 187 9.59 -2.20 -5.49
N PHE A 188 10.26 -1.05 -5.34
CA PHE A 188 11.32 -0.88 -4.35
C PHE A 188 10.80 -0.95 -2.91
N THR A 189 9.71 -0.26 -2.61
CA THR A 189 9.13 -0.22 -1.25
C THR A 189 8.63 -1.60 -0.83
N ASN A 190 7.96 -2.34 -1.72
CA ASN A 190 7.57 -3.72 -1.43
C ASN A 190 8.78 -4.64 -1.27
N ALA A 191 9.82 -4.53 -2.11
CA ALA A 191 11.04 -5.30 -1.94
C ALA A 191 11.72 -5.01 -0.58
N LEU A 192 11.75 -3.74 -0.16
CA LEU A 192 12.31 -3.33 1.13
C LEU A 192 11.46 -3.83 2.31
N LEU A 193 10.12 -3.77 2.19
CA LEU A 193 9.16 -4.23 3.20
C LEU A 193 9.26 -5.72 3.51
N LEU A 194 9.77 -6.52 2.57
CA LEU A 194 10.03 -7.94 2.79
C LEU A 194 10.97 -8.17 3.99
N GLY A 195 11.97 -7.30 4.19
CA GLY A 195 12.90 -7.39 5.33
C GLY A 195 12.17 -7.33 6.68
N PRO A 196 11.48 -6.22 7.00
CA PRO A 196 10.67 -6.07 8.21
C PRO A 196 9.62 -7.18 8.39
N LEU A 197 8.92 -7.60 7.34
CA LEU A 197 7.96 -8.71 7.41
C LEU A 197 8.63 -10.02 7.84
N LEU A 198 9.77 -10.36 7.24
CA LEU A 198 10.53 -11.55 7.64
C LEU A 198 11.05 -11.45 9.08
N LEU A 199 11.44 -10.27 9.55
CA LEU A 199 11.82 -10.04 10.94
C LEU A 199 10.64 -10.25 11.89
N LEU A 200 9.46 -9.74 11.53
CA LEU A 200 8.20 -9.89 12.26
C LEU A 200 7.82 -11.38 12.36
N TYR A 201 7.80 -12.10 11.25
CA TYR A 201 7.40 -13.51 11.23
C TYR A 201 8.40 -14.41 11.94
N ARG A 202 9.71 -14.12 11.85
CA ARG A 202 10.75 -14.83 12.62
C ARG A 202 10.65 -14.59 14.13
N ALA A 203 10.03 -13.48 14.55
CA ALA A 203 9.76 -13.24 15.95
C ALA A 203 8.76 -14.26 16.52
N VAL A 204 7.93 -14.86 15.67
CA VAL A 204 6.80 -15.71 16.08
C VAL A 204 6.97 -17.19 15.69
N ALA A 205 7.69 -17.48 14.61
CA ALA A 205 7.94 -18.85 14.16
C ALA A 205 9.37 -19.08 13.67
N ARG A 206 9.77 -20.37 13.69
CA ARG A 206 11.04 -20.85 13.13
C ARG A 206 10.87 -21.65 11.82
N ASP A 207 9.66 -22.12 11.51
CA ASP A 207 9.41 -22.86 10.27
C ASP A 207 9.48 -21.89 9.09
N ARG A 208 10.48 -22.10 8.23
CA ARG A 208 10.73 -21.25 7.04
C ARG A 208 9.53 -21.23 6.11
N ARG A 209 8.81 -22.36 5.97
CA ARG A 209 7.63 -22.45 5.10
C ARG A 209 6.52 -21.56 5.62
N LEU A 210 6.34 -21.51 6.94
CA LEU A 210 5.35 -20.65 7.55
C LEU A 210 5.69 -19.16 7.36
N ILE A 211 6.96 -18.80 7.56
CA ILE A 211 7.46 -17.44 7.38
C ILE A 211 7.29 -16.97 5.93
N TRP A 212 7.75 -17.77 4.96
CA TRP A 212 7.67 -17.41 3.54
C TRP A 212 6.25 -17.51 2.99
N GLY A 213 5.44 -18.46 3.48
CA GLY A 213 4.02 -18.53 3.16
C GLY A 213 3.26 -17.28 3.64
N ALA A 214 3.57 -16.78 4.85
CA ALA A 214 3.00 -15.53 5.35
C ALA A 214 3.41 -14.33 4.49
N ALA A 215 4.68 -14.24 4.09
CA ALA A 215 5.15 -13.18 3.19
C ALA A 215 4.44 -13.22 1.83
N TRP A 216 4.32 -14.41 1.21
CA TRP A 216 3.58 -14.56 -0.04
C TRP A 216 2.12 -14.13 0.09
N ILE A 217 1.44 -14.59 1.15
CA ILE A 217 0.05 -14.24 1.43
C ILE A 217 -0.12 -12.72 1.64
N PHE A 218 0.81 -12.07 2.33
CA PHE A 218 0.81 -10.62 2.49
C PHE A 218 0.82 -9.91 1.12
N TYR A 219 1.78 -10.24 0.25
CA TYR A 219 1.85 -9.64 -1.08
C TYR A 219 0.67 -10.02 -1.97
N SER A 220 0.09 -11.22 -1.77
CA SER A 220 -1.11 -11.67 -2.49
C SER A 220 -2.40 -10.97 -2.04
N CYS A 221 -2.36 -10.11 -1.02
CA CYS A 221 -3.54 -9.46 -0.46
C CYS A 221 -3.37 -7.96 -0.23
N SER A 222 -2.21 -7.38 -0.53
CA SER A 222 -1.94 -5.96 -0.35
C SER A 222 -2.55 -5.10 -1.48
N TRP A 223 -3.86 -5.20 -1.67
CA TRP A 223 -4.60 -4.58 -2.78
C TRP A 223 -4.81 -3.07 -2.64
N VAL A 224 -4.62 -2.52 -1.43
CA VAL A 224 -4.92 -1.12 -1.09
C VAL A 224 -4.13 -0.10 -1.91
N GLY A 225 -2.97 -0.48 -2.47
CA GLY A 225 -2.22 0.40 -3.38
C GLY A 225 -1.55 1.60 -2.72
N GLN A 226 -1.16 1.50 -1.45
CA GLN A 226 -0.49 2.57 -0.68
C GLN A 226 1.03 2.35 -0.61
N ASP A 227 1.60 1.89 -1.72
CA ASP A 227 3.01 1.53 -1.89
C ASP A 227 3.77 2.46 -2.86
N TYR A 228 3.07 3.44 -3.43
CA TYR A 228 3.65 4.48 -4.29
C TYR A 228 4.54 5.45 -3.53
N PHE A 229 5.16 6.39 -4.25
CA PHE A 229 6.02 7.43 -3.70
C PHE A 229 5.21 8.34 -2.76
N ALA A 230 5.14 7.97 -1.48
CA ALA A 230 4.28 8.61 -0.50
C ALA A 230 4.80 8.48 0.94
N PRO A 231 4.50 9.47 1.81
CA PRO A 231 4.82 9.37 3.23
C PRO A 231 4.14 8.18 3.92
N GLN A 232 2.94 7.78 3.49
CA GLN A 232 2.21 6.62 4.05
C GLN A 232 2.97 5.31 3.83
N ALA A 233 3.53 5.10 2.63
CA ALA A 233 4.30 3.91 2.30
C ALA A 233 5.59 3.82 3.14
N PHE A 234 6.30 4.95 3.26
CA PHE A 234 7.48 5.09 4.10
C PHE A 234 7.17 4.83 5.58
N ALA A 235 6.13 5.48 6.13
CA ALA A 235 5.74 5.33 7.52
C ALA A 235 5.25 3.90 7.83
N PHE A 236 4.58 3.22 6.89
CA PHE A 236 4.17 1.84 7.05
C PHE A 236 5.36 0.87 7.12
N LEU A 237 6.40 1.07 6.30
CA LEU A 237 7.66 0.33 6.38
C LEU A 237 8.28 0.44 7.78
N LEU A 238 8.37 1.67 8.30
CA LEU A 238 8.91 1.94 9.63
C LEU A 238 8.02 1.34 10.74
N PHE A 239 6.70 1.44 10.60
CA PHE A 239 5.74 0.81 11.53
C PHE A 239 5.97 -0.70 11.62
N VAL A 240 6.02 -1.42 10.49
CA VAL A 240 6.25 -2.87 10.49
C VAL A 240 7.60 -3.20 11.10
N THR A 241 8.62 -2.35 10.88
CA THR A 241 9.95 -2.48 11.50
C THR A 241 9.87 -2.35 13.03
N VAL A 242 9.21 -1.31 13.55
CA VAL A 242 9.03 -1.12 15.00
C VAL A 242 8.28 -2.30 15.62
N ILE A 243 7.18 -2.73 15.01
CA ILE A 243 6.41 -3.90 15.48
C ILE A 243 7.26 -5.17 15.46
N ALA A 244 8.06 -5.39 14.40
CA ALA A 244 8.98 -6.53 14.32
C ALA A 244 9.99 -6.51 15.47
N LEU A 245 10.61 -5.36 15.76
CA LEU A 245 11.56 -5.20 16.86
C LEU A 245 10.91 -5.48 18.22
N ILE A 246 9.69 -4.97 18.45
CA ILE A 246 8.94 -5.20 19.68
C ILE A 246 8.59 -6.68 19.86
N LEU A 247 8.04 -7.34 18.83
CA LEU A 247 7.68 -8.76 18.91
C LEU A 247 8.90 -9.65 19.19
N ARG A 248 10.08 -9.27 18.69
CA ARG A 248 11.36 -9.94 18.99
C ARG A 248 11.82 -9.73 20.43
N GLN A 249 11.32 -8.72 21.14
CA GLN A 249 11.60 -8.46 22.56
C GLN A 249 10.51 -9.00 23.49
N LEU A 250 9.31 -9.33 22.99
CA LEU A 250 8.25 -9.92 23.81
C LEU A 250 8.63 -11.29 24.41
N PRO A 251 8.08 -11.64 25.60
CA PRO A 251 8.27 -12.96 26.19
C PRO A 251 7.77 -14.12 25.33
N SER A 252 6.81 -13.86 24.44
CA SER A 252 6.24 -14.83 23.51
C SER A 252 7.09 -15.09 22.27
N SER A 253 8.24 -14.42 22.11
CA SER A 253 9.09 -14.58 20.94
C SER A 253 9.61 -16.00 20.78
N ALA A 254 9.65 -16.49 19.53
CA ALA A 254 10.20 -17.79 19.17
C ALA A 254 11.74 -17.83 19.12
N LEU A 255 12.42 -16.68 19.23
CA LEU A 255 13.88 -16.61 19.17
C LEU A 255 14.53 -17.11 20.47
N PRO A 256 15.65 -17.88 20.40
CA PRO A 256 16.43 -18.22 21.59
C PRO A 256 16.97 -16.94 22.24
N ARG A 257 16.93 -16.84 23.57
CA ARG A 257 17.52 -15.71 24.31
C ARG A 257 18.70 -16.18 25.17
N PRO A 258 19.84 -15.49 25.11
CA PRO A 258 21.04 -15.86 25.86
C PRO A 258 20.90 -15.65 27.37
N ASP A 259 20.06 -14.73 27.84
CA ASP A 259 19.88 -14.47 29.28
C ASP A 259 18.39 -14.42 29.69
N ARG A 260 18.01 -15.24 30.66
CA ARG A 260 16.65 -15.29 31.25
C ARG A 260 16.43 -14.21 32.31
N ARG A 261 17.47 -13.54 32.83
CA ARG A 261 17.36 -12.50 33.88
C ARG A 261 17.06 -11.11 33.33
N ARG A 262 17.51 -10.79 32.10
CA ARG A 262 17.11 -9.58 31.33
C ARG A 262 15.70 -9.65 30.75
N ARG A 263 14.78 -10.34 31.44
CA ARG A 263 13.37 -10.50 31.02
C ARG A 263 12.66 -9.15 31.01
N GLY A 264 12.55 -8.57 29.82
CA GLY A 264 11.61 -7.51 29.50
C GLY A 264 12.13 -6.09 29.59
N ALA A 265 13.43 -5.86 29.77
CA ALA A 265 14.03 -4.53 29.66
C ALA A 265 14.71 -4.36 28.30
N TRP A 266 14.51 -3.22 27.66
CA TRP A 266 15.21 -2.92 26.42
C TRP A 266 16.71 -2.69 26.68
N PRO A 267 17.60 -3.22 25.81
CA PRO A 267 18.94 -2.66 25.71
C PRO A 267 18.84 -1.16 25.37
N PRO A 268 19.52 -0.25 26.09
CA PRO A 268 19.37 1.19 25.89
C PRO A 268 19.59 1.63 24.44
N GLY A 269 20.66 1.14 23.79
CA GLY A 269 20.93 1.46 22.39
C GLY A 269 19.85 0.98 21.42
N LEU A 270 19.23 -0.17 21.69
CA LEU A 270 18.14 -0.67 20.84
C LEU A 270 16.84 0.11 21.07
N LEU A 271 16.54 0.51 22.32
CA LEU A 271 15.40 1.38 22.61
C LEU A 271 15.56 2.72 21.90
N LEU A 272 16.76 3.31 21.97
CA LEU A 272 17.08 4.56 21.28
C LEU A 272 16.83 4.44 19.77
N VAL A 273 17.33 3.37 19.13
CA VAL A 273 17.07 3.11 17.70
C VAL A 273 15.57 3.01 17.42
N VAL A 274 14.79 2.31 18.25
CA VAL A 274 13.33 2.24 18.09
C VAL A 274 12.70 3.62 18.21
N LEU A 275 13.10 4.43 19.20
CA LEU A 275 12.56 5.79 19.39
C LEU A 275 12.93 6.74 18.24
N VAL A 276 14.13 6.59 17.66
CA VAL A 276 14.52 7.33 16.44
C VAL A 276 13.63 6.95 15.25
N ILE A 277 13.33 5.66 15.07
CA ILE A 277 12.39 5.22 14.03
C ILE A 277 10.99 5.78 14.31
N VAL A 278 10.55 5.81 15.56
CA VAL A 278 9.26 6.42 15.94
C VAL A 278 9.25 7.92 15.63
N ALA A 279 10.31 8.65 15.95
CA ALA A 279 10.42 10.08 15.60
C ALA A 279 10.39 10.31 14.07
N ALA A 280 10.99 9.41 13.29
CA ALA A 280 10.90 9.44 11.83
C ALA A 280 9.46 9.21 11.32
N ILE A 281 8.70 8.31 11.96
CA ILE A 281 7.26 8.13 11.65
C ILE A 281 6.48 9.40 11.98
N VAL A 282 6.68 9.95 13.19
CA VAL A 282 5.97 11.14 13.70
C VAL A 282 6.21 12.37 12.82
N SER A 283 7.45 12.60 12.39
CA SER A 283 7.77 13.74 11.53
C SER A 283 7.35 13.57 10.06
N SER A 284 7.07 12.34 9.62
CA SER A 284 6.77 12.05 8.21
C SER A 284 5.30 11.83 7.91
N HIS A 285 4.47 11.49 8.90
CA HIS A 285 3.08 11.13 8.64
C HIS A 285 2.16 11.41 9.84
N PRO A 286 0.99 12.07 9.66
CA PRO A 286 0.10 12.41 10.76
C PRO A 286 -0.62 11.19 11.38
N LEU A 287 -1.14 10.28 10.55
CA LEU A 287 -1.98 9.17 11.05
C LEU A 287 -1.23 7.92 11.53
N THR A 288 -0.08 7.59 10.95
CA THR A 288 0.66 6.36 11.29
C THR A 288 1.12 6.31 12.76
N PRO A 289 1.55 7.42 13.41
CA PRO A 289 1.80 7.45 14.85
C PRO A 289 0.59 7.02 15.69
N LEU A 290 -0.61 7.45 15.32
CA LEU A 290 -1.85 7.06 16.03
C LEU A 290 -2.11 5.56 15.88
N MET A 291 -1.88 5.02 14.68
CA MET A 291 -1.98 3.58 14.43
C MET A 291 -0.92 2.78 15.22
N LEU A 292 0.29 3.32 15.35
CA LEU A 292 1.34 2.75 16.18
C LEU A 292 0.94 2.76 17.66
N ILE A 293 0.50 3.91 18.18
CA ILE A 293 0.03 4.04 19.57
C ILE A 293 -1.10 3.04 19.83
N SER A 294 -2.06 2.91 18.92
CA SER A 294 -3.13 1.92 19.03
C SER A 294 -2.60 0.48 19.13
N ALA A 295 -1.69 0.09 18.23
CA ALA A 295 -1.05 -1.23 18.27
C ALA A 295 -0.31 -1.48 19.59
N LEU A 296 0.41 -0.47 20.09
CA LEU A 296 1.13 -0.54 21.36
C LEU A 296 0.17 -0.64 22.56
N VAL A 297 -0.94 0.10 22.56
CA VAL A 297 -1.98 0.02 23.60
C VAL A 297 -2.53 -1.40 23.67
N VAL A 298 -2.98 -1.97 22.55
CA VAL A 298 -3.54 -3.33 22.55
C VAL A 298 -2.47 -4.38 22.92
N LEU A 299 -1.24 -4.22 22.44
CA LEU A 299 -0.11 -5.09 22.82
C LEU A 299 0.28 -4.98 24.31
N SER A 300 -0.05 -3.87 24.98
CA SER A 300 0.23 -3.65 26.41
C SER A 300 -0.81 -4.31 27.35
N LEU A 301 -1.97 -4.73 26.81
CA LEU A 301 -3.05 -5.33 27.61
C LEU A 301 -2.56 -6.56 28.41
N PRO A 302 -1.84 -7.54 27.82
CA PRO A 302 -1.28 -8.63 28.60
C PRO A 302 -0.14 -8.14 29.51
N ARG A 303 -0.28 -8.31 30.83
CA ARG A 303 0.71 -7.85 31.83
C ARG A 303 2.16 -8.24 31.51
N ARG A 304 2.35 -9.43 30.92
CA ARG A 304 3.67 -9.94 30.51
C ARG A 304 4.37 -9.10 29.43
N ASN A 305 3.62 -8.36 28.60
CA ASN A 305 4.16 -7.53 27.52
C ASN A 305 4.57 -6.14 28.00
N ARG A 306 3.99 -5.66 29.11
CA ARG A 306 4.09 -4.26 29.57
C ARG A 306 5.52 -3.75 29.71
N ARG A 307 6.45 -4.55 30.25
CA ARG A 307 7.84 -4.12 30.43
C ARG A 307 8.54 -3.76 29.11
N VAL A 308 8.16 -4.42 28.02
CA VAL A 308 8.71 -4.17 26.67
C VAL A 308 7.92 -3.08 25.95
N VAL A 309 6.59 -3.11 26.06
CA VAL A 309 5.72 -2.25 25.24
C VAL A 309 5.58 -0.85 25.82
N LEU A 310 5.50 -0.71 27.16
CA LEU A 310 5.27 0.58 27.81
C LEU A 310 6.36 1.63 27.51
N PRO A 311 7.68 1.31 27.55
CA PRO A 311 8.69 2.31 27.21
C PRO A 311 8.54 2.87 25.79
N VAL A 312 8.20 2.02 24.82
CA VAL A 312 7.98 2.45 23.43
C VAL A 312 6.66 3.20 23.30
N LEU A 313 5.60 2.78 24.00
CA LEU A 313 4.32 3.48 24.04
C LEU A 313 4.46 4.89 24.61
N VAL A 314 5.13 5.04 25.74
CA VAL A 314 5.40 6.35 26.36
C VAL A 314 6.23 7.20 25.42
N GLY A 315 7.30 6.65 24.83
CA GLY A 315 8.11 7.37 23.85
C GLY A 315 7.30 7.82 22.62
N ALA A 316 6.44 6.97 22.07
CA ALA A 316 5.57 7.32 20.96
C ALA A 316 4.55 8.40 21.35
N LEU A 317 3.90 8.29 22.51
CA LEU A 317 2.99 9.31 23.01
C LEU A 317 3.68 10.67 23.20
N VAL A 318 4.85 10.68 23.85
CA VAL A 318 5.62 11.90 24.09
C VAL A 318 6.09 12.53 22.79
N LEU A 319 6.63 11.74 21.85
CA LEU A 319 7.10 12.26 20.56
C LEU A 319 5.94 12.81 19.72
N THR A 320 4.82 12.09 19.62
CA THR A 320 3.64 12.57 18.89
C THR A 320 3.08 13.83 19.53
N ALA A 321 2.85 13.83 20.85
CA ALA A 321 2.31 15.00 21.55
C ALA A 321 3.24 16.20 21.47
N ALA A 322 4.56 16.00 21.58
CA ALA A 322 5.54 17.06 21.44
C ALA A 322 5.54 17.64 20.02
N TRP A 323 5.47 16.79 18.98
CA TRP A 323 5.42 17.24 17.59
C TRP A 323 4.13 18.03 17.30
N ASP A 324 2.98 17.50 17.70
CA ASP A 324 1.67 18.13 17.53
C ASP A 324 1.56 19.46 18.28
N ALA A 325 2.20 19.57 19.45
CA ALA A 325 2.24 20.81 20.23
C ALA A 325 3.27 21.84 19.75
N THR A 326 4.21 21.45 18.87
CA THR A 326 5.30 22.32 18.39
C THR A 326 5.25 22.50 16.88
N VAL A 327 5.79 21.56 16.11
CA VAL A 327 5.95 21.67 14.65
C VAL A 327 4.59 21.69 13.95
N ALA A 328 3.68 20.78 14.31
CA ALA A 328 2.38 20.68 13.65
C ALA A 328 1.30 21.56 14.31
N ARG A 329 1.67 22.47 15.21
CA ARG A 329 0.73 23.29 15.99
C ARG A 329 -0.15 24.16 15.09
N SER A 330 0.42 24.69 14.00
CA SER A 330 -0.27 25.49 12.98
C SER A 330 -1.46 24.76 12.38
N TYR A 331 -1.33 23.44 12.17
CA TYR A 331 -2.41 22.62 11.65
C TYR A 331 -3.36 22.14 12.74
N ILE A 332 -2.83 21.68 13.88
CA ILE A 332 -3.65 21.08 14.95
C ILE A 332 -4.53 22.12 15.65
N SER A 333 -4.01 23.32 15.96
CA SER A 333 -4.75 24.30 16.76
C SER A 333 -6.07 24.76 16.11
N PRO A 334 -6.14 25.04 14.79
CA PRO A 334 -7.40 25.39 14.14
C PRO A 334 -8.38 24.21 13.98
N HIS A 335 -7.86 22.98 13.88
CA HIS A 335 -8.67 21.79 13.56
C HIS A 335 -9.04 20.93 14.79
N ILE A 336 -8.52 21.24 15.98
CA ILE A 336 -8.73 20.42 17.17
C ILE A 336 -10.21 20.30 17.54
N GLY A 337 -11.00 21.37 17.37
CA GLY A 337 -12.44 21.36 17.60
C GLY A 337 -13.15 20.37 16.67
N SER A 338 -12.92 20.48 15.36
CA SER A 338 -13.52 19.56 14.38
C SER A 338 -13.06 18.10 14.55
N MET A 339 -11.81 17.89 14.99
CA MET A 339 -11.31 16.55 15.31
C MET A 339 -12.03 15.96 16.53
N ILE A 340 -12.28 16.76 17.57
CA ILE A 340 -13.05 16.35 18.75
C ILE A 340 -14.51 16.09 18.37
N ASP A 341 -15.11 16.96 17.58
CA ASP A 341 -16.50 16.80 17.12
C ASP A 341 -16.67 15.52 16.30
N ALA A 342 -15.68 15.19 15.44
CA ALA A 342 -15.65 13.93 14.69
C ALA A 342 -15.56 12.68 15.58
N LEU A 343 -14.95 12.79 16.77
CA LEU A 343 -14.90 11.71 17.76
C LEU A 343 -16.23 11.55 18.51
N ILE A 344 -16.94 12.66 18.73
CA ILE A 344 -18.19 12.70 19.50
C ILE A 344 -19.41 12.34 18.64
N GLN A 345 -19.38 12.65 17.34
CA GLN A 345 -20.49 12.44 16.41
C GLN A 345 -20.14 11.44 15.27
N PRO A 346 -19.98 10.14 15.57
CA PRO A 346 -19.56 9.14 14.58
C PRO A 346 -20.55 8.98 13.43
N ASP A 347 -21.84 9.25 13.64
CA ASP A 347 -22.91 9.08 12.64
C ASP A 347 -22.84 10.13 11.51
N ALA A 348 -22.37 11.35 11.80
CA ALA A 348 -22.23 12.44 10.82
C ALA A 348 -21.12 12.15 9.78
N ASN A 349 -20.17 11.27 10.12
CA ASN A 349 -19.05 10.91 9.24
C ASN A 349 -19.38 9.75 8.28
N ILE A 350 -20.51 9.05 8.48
CA ILE A 350 -20.95 7.93 7.63
C ILE A 350 -21.53 8.44 6.29
N SER A 351 -22.07 9.66 6.25
CA SER A 351 -22.63 10.30 5.05
C SER A 351 -21.63 11.17 4.27
N SER A 352 -20.37 11.25 4.72
CA SER A 352 -19.32 12.11 4.13
C SER A 352 -18.72 11.62 2.80
N GLY A 353 -19.35 10.65 2.14
CA GLY A 353 -19.05 10.38 0.74
C GLY A 353 -19.54 11.56 -0.10
N LEU A 354 -18.63 12.27 -0.76
CA LEU A 354 -18.96 13.32 -1.74
C LEU A 354 -20.19 12.88 -2.54
N ALA A 355 -21.30 13.62 -2.43
CA ALA A 355 -22.52 13.26 -3.13
C ALA A 355 -22.23 13.16 -4.62
N THR A 356 -22.20 11.95 -5.17
CA THR A 356 -21.86 11.69 -6.57
C THR A 356 -22.99 12.22 -7.45
N LEU A 357 -22.66 13.07 -8.42
CA LEU A 357 -23.66 13.61 -9.37
C LEU A 357 -23.78 12.74 -10.63
N GLY A 358 -22.86 11.79 -10.82
CA GLY A 358 -22.89 10.77 -11.86
C GLY A 358 -23.04 9.35 -11.30
N THR A 359 -23.01 8.38 -12.20
CA THR A 359 -23.02 6.94 -11.89
C THR A 359 -21.61 6.37 -12.06
N ALA A 360 -21.09 5.71 -11.03
CA ALA A 360 -19.81 5.01 -11.13
C ALA A 360 -19.86 3.87 -12.18
N ALA A 361 -18.74 3.64 -12.86
CA ALA A 361 -18.65 2.61 -13.89
C ALA A 361 -18.88 1.19 -13.32
N PRO A 362 -19.54 0.28 -14.07
CA PRO A 362 -19.77 -1.10 -13.63
C PRO A 362 -18.48 -1.86 -13.27
N GLY A 363 -17.39 -1.60 -14.00
CA GLY A 363 -16.08 -2.20 -13.72
C GLY A 363 -15.52 -1.79 -12.35
N LEU A 364 -15.65 -0.52 -11.97
CA LEU A 364 -15.22 -0.05 -10.65
C LEU A 364 -16.08 -0.65 -9.53
N ALA A 365 -17.39 -0.80 -9.76
CA ALA A 365 -18.27 -1.48 -8.81
C ALA A 365 -17.86 -2.96 -8.61
N LEU A 366 -17.53 -3.67 -9.70
CA LEU A 366 -17.02 -5.04 -9.64
C LEU A 366 -15.71 -5.12 -8.85
N VAL A 367 -14.75 -4.24 -9.14
CA VAL A 367 -13.47 -4.15 -8.41
C VAL A 367 -13.72 -3.92 -6.92
N SER A 368 -14.60 -2.99 -6.55
CA SER A 368 -14.97 -2.72 -5.16
C SER A 368 -15.56 -3.94 -4.45
N TRP A 369 -16.43 -4.71 -5.12
CA TRP A 369 -16.97 -5.96 -4.55
C TRP A 369 -15.90 -7.04 -4.38
N ILE A 370 -14.98 -7.16 -5.33
CA ILE A 370 -13.85 -8.11 -5.23
C ILE A 370 -12.90 -7.71 -4.10
N ASP A 371 -12.57 -6.43 -3.96
CA ASP A 371 -11.73 -5.88 -2.89
C ASP A 371 -12.34 -6.18 -1.50
N ARG A 372 -13.66 -5.98 -1.36
CA ARG A 372 -14.43 -6.32 -0.14
C ARG A 372 -14.45 -7.83 0.10
N GLY A 373 -14.67 -8.62 -0.95
CA GLY A 373 -14.67 -10.08 -0.88
C GLY A 373 -13.31 -10.64 -0.44
N LEU A 374 -12.22 -10.16 -1.03
CA LEU A 374 -10.86 -10.50 -0.65
C LEU A 374 -10.58 -10.11 0.81
N SER A 375 -10.98 -8.91 1.21
CA SER A 375 -10.80 -8.43 2.59
C SER A 375 -11.56 -9.29 3.60
N GLY A 376 -12.81 -9.63 3.30
CA GLY A 376 -13.62 -10.56 4.08
C GLY A 376 -13.01 -11.95 4.17
N LEU A 377 -12.50 -12.49 3.05
CA LEU A 377 -11.80 -13.77 3.01
C LEU A 377 -10.54 -13.76 3.90
N VAL A 378 -9.73 -12.70 3.84
CA VAL A 378 -8.53 -12.54 4.66
C VAL A 378 -8.86 -12.60 6.15
N PHE A 379 -9.84 -11.82 6.61
CA PHE A 379 -10.22 -11.81 8.02
C PHE A 379 -10.90 -13.11 8.45
N LEU A 380 -11.74 -13.71 7.61
CA LEU A 380 -12.36 -15.01 7.88
C LEU A 380 -11.29 -16.11 8.05
N LEU A 381 -10.34 -16.22 7.12
CA LEU A 381 -9.26 -17.20 7.20
C LEU A 381 -8.32 -16.92 8.38
N ALA A 382 -8.04 -15.65 8.69
CA ALA A 382 -7.25 -15.28 9.86
C ALA A 382 -7.97 -15.67 11.18
N ALA A 383 -9.28 -15.45 11.27
CA ALA A 383 -10.10 -15.86 12.40
C ALA A 383 -10.15 -17.39 12.56
N ILE A 384 -10.35 -18.13 11.45
CA ILE A 384 -10.26 -19.59 11.45
C ILE A 384 -8.85 -20.04 11.88
N GLY A 385 -7.80 -19.37 11.40
CA GLY A 385 -6.42 -19.61 11.83
C GLY A 385 -6.22 -19.41 13.33
N PHE A 386 -6.76 -18.33 13.89
CA PHE A 386 -6.75 -18.04 15.33
C PHE A 386 -7.48 -19.11 16.17
N VAL A 387 -8.65 -19.57 15.70
CA VAL A 387 -9.44 -20.60 16.39
C VAL A 387 -8.75 -21.97 16.30
N ARG A 388 -8.36 -22.39 15.10
CA ARG A 388 -7.81 -23.75 14.82
C ARG A 388 -6.35 -23.91 15.21
N ARG A 389 -5.61 -22.82 15.48
CA ARG A 389 -4.19 -22.87 15.88
C ARG A 389 -3.96 -22.18 17.23
N PRO A 390 -4.30 -22.83 18.37
CA PRO A 390 -4.23 -22.21 19.70
C PRO A 390 -2.86 -21.61 20.07
N TRP A 391 -1.77 -22.10 19.49
CA TRP A 391 -0.43 -21.56 19.72
C TRP A 391 -0.27 -20.10 19.24
N THR A 392 -1.00 -19.67 18.20
CA THR A 392 -0.95 -18.29 17.68
C THR A 392 -1.58 -17.29 18.65
N ARG A 393 -2.49 -17.73 19.52
CA ARG A 393 -3.14 -16.90 20.54
C ARG A 393 -2.14 -16.28 21.53
N ARG A 394 -0.94 -16.87 21.64
CA ARG A 394 0.11 -16.41 22.55
C ARG A 394 1.10 -15.42 21.92
N THR A 395 1.03 -15.13 20.62
CA THR A 395 2.13 -14.49 19.86
C THR A 395 2.02 -12.97 19.71
N GLY A 396 0.90 -12.37 20.12
CA GLY A 396 0.61 -10.93 19.93
C GLY A 396 0.00 -10.60 18.57
N LEU A 397 0.03 -11.51 17.59
CA LEU A 397 -0.55 -11.29 16.26
C LEU A 397 -2.06 -11.02 16.29
N PRO A 398 -2.90 -11.73 17.08
CA PRO A 398 -4.33 -11.43 17.12
C PRO A 398 -4.62 -10.01 17.62
N LEU A 399 -3.79 -9.51 18.54
CA LEU A 399 -3.88 -8.14 19.06
C LEU A 399 -3.54 -7.11 17.98
N LEU A 400 -2.58 -7.41 17.12
CA LEU A 400 -2.23 -6.56 15.98
C LEU A 400 -3.33 -6.52 14.92
N VAL A 401 -4.03 -7.63 14.66
CA VAL A 401 -5.17 -7.67 13.72
C VAL A 401 -6.29 -6.73 14.17
N ILE A 402 -6.59 -6.67 15.47
CA ILE A 402 -7.66 -5.82 16.01
C ILE A 402 -7.20 -4.39 16.32
N SER A 403 -5.89 -4.12 16.37
CA SER A 403 -5.39 -2.80 16.76
C SER A 403 -5.92 -1.63 15.92
N PRO A 404 -6.11 -1.75 14.59
CA PRO A 404 -6.62 -0.62 13.83
C PRO A 404 -8.09 -0.26 14.13
N LEU A 405 -8.84 -1.15 14.79
CA LEU A 405 -10.24 -0.91 15.14
C LEU A 405 -10.42 0.22 16.16
N LEU A 406 -9.43 0.47 17.02
CA LEU A 406 -9.50 1.60 17.97
C LEU A 406 -9.50 2.95 17.24
N ILE A 407 -8.72 3.08 16.17
CA ILE A 407 -8.68 4.29 15.34
C ILE A 407 -9.90 4.36 14.42
N LEU A 408 -10.37 3.22 13.91
CA LEU A 408 -11.60 3.17 13.11
C LEU A 408 -12.82 3.65 13.90
N ALA A 409 -12.91 3.30 15.20
CA ALA A 409 -13.96 3.80 16.08
C ALA A 409 -13.86 5.31 16.35
N ALA A 410 -12.66 5.88 16.24
CA ALA A 410 -12.34 7.29 16.46
C ALA A 410 -12.53 8.15 15.18
N ASN A 411 -13.45 7.75 14.32
CA ASN A 411 -13.59 8.10 12.90
C ASN A 411 -13.53 9.61 12.55
N ALA A 412 -12.34 10.11 12.13
CA ALA A 412 -12.15 11.51 11.68
C ALA A 412 -11.59 11.66 10.25
N TYR A 413 -11.61 10.61 9.41
CA TYR A 413 -10.93 10.65 8.09
C TYR A 413 -11.73 9.94 6.98
N GLY A 414 -12.78 10.62 6.49
CA GLY A 414 -13.35 10.52 5.13
C GLY A 414 -13.49 9.13 4.49
N GLY A 415 -14.01 8.13 5.21
CA GLY A 415 -14.25 6.78 4.68
C GLY A 415 -13.00 5.94 4.33
N GLU A 416 -11.84 6.57 4.08
CA GLU A 416 -10.58 5.90 3.74
C GLU A 416 -9.92 5.17 4.93
N MET A 417 -10.30 5.51 6.16
CA MET A 417 -9.74 4.90 7.37
C MET A 417 -9.90 3.36 7.37
N ILE A 418 -10.95 2.84 6.71
CA ILE A 418 -11.17 1.41 6.56
C ILE A 418 -10.05 0.71 5.78
N PHE A 419 -9.53 1.36 4.73
CA PHE A 419 -8.44 0.80 3.91
C PHE A 419 -7.11 0.79 4.69
N ARG A 420 -6.86 1.84 5.48
CA ARG A 420 -5.72 1.88 6.40
C ARG A 420 -5.87 0.78 7.46
N ALA A 421 -7.04 0.63 8.06
CA ALA A 421 -7.27 -0.42 9.05
C ALA A 421 -6.97 -1.83 8.50
N TYR A 422 -7.38 -2.10 7.26
CA TYR A 422 -7.01 -3.33 6.56
C TYR A 422 -5.49 -3.46 6.38
N LEU A 423 -4.83 -2.43 5.82
CA LEU A 423 -3.38 -2.42 5.54
C LEU A 423 -2.56 -2.72 6.80
N PHE A 424 -2.88 -2.09 7.94
CA PHE A 424 -2.14 -2.26 9.19
C PHE A 424 -2.43 -3.61 9.89
N ALA A 425 -3.62 -4.19 9.69
CA ALA A 425 -3.93 -5.53 10.18
C ALA A 425 -3.30 -6.66 9.34
N LEU A 426 -3.06 -6.40 8.05
CA LEU A 426 -2.68 -7.39 7.05
C LEU A 426 -1.41 -8.19 7.39
N PRO A 427 -0.29 -7.60 7.89
CA PRO A 427 0.89 -8.37 8.24
C PRO A 427 0.59 -9.50 9.23
N ALA A 428 -0.20 -9.22 10.26
CA ALA A 428 -0.57 -10.19 11.28
C ALA A 428 -1.61 -11.20 10.77
N ALA A 429 -2.60 -10.74 10.01
CA ALA A 429 -3.61 -11.60 9.38
C ALA A 429 -2.97 -12.61 8.43
N ALA A 430 -2.05 -12.17 7.56
CA ALA A 430 -1.34 -13.02 6.62
C ALA A 430 -0.61 -14.19 7.30
N PHE A 431 -0.01 -13.93 8.47
CA PHE A 431 0.63 -15.00 9.25
C PHE A 431 -0.38 -15.98 9.86
N LEU A 432 -1.53 -15.51 10.36
CA LEU A 432 -2.59 -16.39 10.88
C LEU A 432 -3.16 -17.29 9.77
N ILE A 433 -3.33 -16.76 8.56
CA ILE A 433 -3.71 -17.54 7.37
C ILE A 433 -2.61 -18.55 7.03
N ALA A 434 -1.34 -18.13 7.01
CA ALA A 434 -0.23 -19.05 6.77
C ALA A 434 -0.18 -20.17 7.82
N ALA A 435 -0.48 -19.88 9.09
CA ALA A 435 -0.53 -20.88 10.16
C ALA A 435 -1.69 -21.87 10.01
N LEU A 436 -2.79 -21.44 9.39
CA LEU A 436 -3.89 -22.31 8.99
C LEU A 436 -3.45 -23.28 7.88
N LEU A 437 -2.89 -22.74 6.80
CA LEU A 437 -2.58 -23.44 5.55
C LEU A 437 -1.30 -24.30 5.63
N VAL A 438 -0.23 -23.77 6.21
CA VAL A 438 1.10 -24.40 6.27
C VAL A 438 1.25 -25.18 7.56
N HIS A 439 0.96 -26.49 7.50
CA HIS A 439 1.00 -27.37 8.67
C HIS A 439 2.35 -28.10 8.86
N ARG A 440 2.65 -28.48 10.12
CA ARG A 440 3.89 -29.18 10.50
C ARG A 440 3.93 -30.70 10.23
N GLY A 441 2.79 -31.31 9.85
CA GLY A 441 2.61 -32.76 9.69
C GLY A 441 3.03 -33.37 8.34
N THR A 442 2.88 -34.70 8.22
CA THR A 442 3.61 -35.60 7.29
C THR A 442 2.95 -35.86 5.93
N ARG A 443 1.72 -35.40 5.64
CA ARG A 443 1.05 -35.64 4.34
C ARG A 443 0.89 -34.35 3.49
N PRO A 444 1.85 -34.03 2.60
CA PRO A 444 1.86 -32.76 1.86
C PRO A 444 0.93 -32.71 0.62
N ARG A 445 0.64 -33.84 -0.03
CA ARG A 445 0.03 -33.86 -1.39
C ARG A 445 -1.42 -33.37 -1.50
N PRO A 446 -2.40 -33.84 -0.72
CA PRO A 446 -3.80 -33.39 -0.89
C PRO A 446 -4.00 -31.92 -0.50
N ARG A 447 -3.08 -31.34 0.28
CA ARG A 447 -3.16 -29.92 0.67
C ARG A 447 -2.68 -28.96 -0.41
N MET A 448 -1.76 -29.39 -1.29
CA MET A 448 -1.30 -28.54 -2.38
C MET A 448 -2.41 -28.27 -3.41
N LEU A 449 -3.35 -29.22 -3.55
CA LEU A 449 -4.56 -29.06 -4.36
C LEU A 449 -5.51 -27.97 -3.84
N VAL A 450 -5.38 -27.58 -2.57
CA VAL A 450 -6.18 -26.49 -1.96
C VAL A 450 -5.39 -25.20 -1.87
N ILE A 451 -4.10 -25.27 -1.49
CA ILE A 451 -3.27 -24.07 -1.30
C ILE A 451 -3.04 -23.34 -2.62
N TYR A 452 -2.75 -24.05 -3.71
CA TYR A 452 -2.50 -23.43 -5.01
C TYR A 452 -3.69 -22.60 -5.53
N PRO A 453 -4.91 -23.15 -5.68
CA PRO A 453 -6.04 -22.37 -6.13
C PRO A 453 -6.42 -21.25 -5.16
N LEU A 454 -6.23 -21.44 -3.84
CA LEU A 454 -6.49 -20.39 -2.87
C LEU A 454 -5.50 -19.22 -3.02
N LEU A 455 -4.21 -19.48 -3.18
CA LEU A 455 -3.22 -18.42 -3.43
C LEU A 455 -3.48 -17.72 -4.76
N LEU A 456 -3.91 -18.45 -5.79
CA LEU A 456 -4.35 -17.83 -7.05
C LEU A 456 -5.60 -16.97 -6.88
N ALA A 457 -6.58 -17.40 -6.08
CA ALA A 457 -7.78 -16.60 -5.82
C ALA A 457 -7.44 -15.31 -5.06
N MET A 458 -6.53 -15.38 -4.08
CA MET A 458 -6.02 -14.21 -3.35
C MET A 458 -5.29 -13.26 -4.31
N LEU A 459 -4.38 -13.80 -5.14
CA LEU A 459 -3.69 -13.03 -6.18
C LEU A 459 -4.66 -12.44 -7.21
N GLY A 460 -5.71 -13.18 -7.57
CA GLY A 460 -6.80 -12.71 -8.42
C GLY A 460 -7.45 -11.47 -7.81
N GLY A 461 -7.85 -11.55 -6.53
CA GLY A 461 -8.39 -10.38 -5.83
C GLY A 461 -7.40 -9.21 -5.77
N LEU A 462 -6.11 -9.48 -5.53
CA LEU A 462 -5.05 -8.45 -5.55
C LEU A 462 -4.98 -7.74 -6.89
N VAL A 463 -4.87 -8.48 -8.00
CA VAL A 463 -4.76 -7.85 -9.33
C VAL A 463 -6.02 -7.08 -9.66
N PHE A 464 -7.21 -7.54 -9.24
CA PHE A 464 -8.43 -6.76 -9.42
C PHE A 464 -8.36 -5.40 -8.70
N GLY A 465 -7.98 -5.39 -7.43
CA GLY A 465 -7.86 -4.15 -6.67
C GLY A 465 -6.74 -3.22 -7.13
N TYR A 466 -5.61 -3.81 -7.52
CA TYR A 466 -4.38 -3.08 -7.85
C TYR A 466 -4.30 -2.63 -9.32
N TYR A 467 -4.83 -3.43 -10.26
CA TYR A 467 -4.83 -3.15 -11.70
C TYR A 467 -6.18 -2.67 -12.23
N GLY A 468 -7.28 -2.92 -11.52
CA GLY A 468 -8.62 -2.54 -11.96
C GLY A 468 -8.83 -1.03 -12.08
N LYS A 469 -8.02 -0.23 -11.38
CA LYS A 469 -8.14 1.23 -11.30
C LYS A 469 -7.17 1.98 -12.22
N GLU A 470 -6.44 1.25 -13.08
CA GLU A 470 -5.31 1.82 -13.82
C GLU A 470 -5.68 2.84 -14.90
N ALA A 471 -6.92 2.83 -15.40
CA ALA A 471 -7.40 3.85 -16.35
C ALA A 471 -7.36 5.28 -15.79
N VAL A 472 -7.45 5.45 -14.47
CA VAL A 472 -7.29 6.74 -13.77
C VAL A 472 -5.84 6.99 -13.35
N ASN A 473 -5.07 5.93 -13.09
CA ASN A 473 -3.70 6.05 -12.58
C ASN A 473 -2.63 6.23 -13.67
N HIS A 474 -3.01 6.05 -14.94
CA HIS A 474 -2.17 6.20 -16.11
C HIS A 474 -2.41 7.54 -16.83
N PHE A 475 -1.31 8.20 -17.19
CA PHE A 475 -1.32 9.45 -17.94
C PHE A 475 -0.53 9.33 -19.23
N THR A 476 -1.05 9.90 -20.32
CA THR A 476 -0.33 9.96 -21.60
C THR A 476 0.72 11.07 -21.57
N LEU A 477 1.69 11.02 -22.50
CA LEU A 477 2.68 12.09 -22.65
C LEU A 477 2.02 13.43 -23.05
N GLN A 478 0.91 13.38 -23.78
CA GLN A 478 0.17 14.57 -24.21
C GLN A 478 -0.57 15.23 -23.04
N GLU A 479 -1.12 14.47 -22.11
CA GLU A 479 -1.70 14.99 -20.86
C GLU A 479 -0.62 15.66 -19.99
N VAL A 480 0.57 15.06 -19.91
CA VAL A 480 1.73 15.65 -19.22
C VAL A 480 2.19 16.94 -19.92
N ALA A 481 2.19 16.97 -21.25
CA ALA A 481 2.57 18.16 -22.03
C ALA A 481 1.63 19.35 -21.78
N ALA A 482 0.32 19.12 -21.68
CA ALA A 482 -0.65 20.16 -21.36
C ALA A 482 -0.45 20.76 -19.95
N ALA A 483 -0.21 19.92 -18.95
CA ALA A 483 0.08 20.40 -17.60
C ALA A 483 1.41 21.14 -17.51
N ARG A 484 2.44 20.68 -18.23
CA ARG A 484 3.73 21.37 -18.38
C ARG A 484 3.58 22.73 -19.08
N TYR A 485 2.70 22.83 -20.08
CA TYR A 485 2.43 24.11 -20.75
C TYR A 485 1.91 25.14 -19.75
N VAL A 486 0.91 24.79 -18.93
CA VAL A 486 0.37 25.72 -17.92
C VAL A 486 1.42 26.11 -16.90
N THR A 487 2.13 25.14 -16.32
CA THR A 487 3.13 25.40 -15.28
C THR A 487 4.36 26.17 -15.76
N SER A 488 4.60 26.27 -17.08
CA SER A 488 5.69 27.06 -17.68
C SER A 488 5.26 28.41 -18.24
N HIS A 489 3.98 28.62 -18.50
CA HIS A 489 3.46 29.83 -19.15
C HIS A 489 2.52 30.66 -18.27
N ALA A 490 1.99 30.10 -17.19
CA ALA A 490 1.12 30.81 -16.27
C ALA A 490 1.94 31.83 -15.46
N PRO A 491 1.58 33.13 -15.49
CA PRO A 491 2.17 34.11 -14.59
C PRO A 491 1.96 33.75 -13.11
N GLU A 492 2.86 34.19 -12.24
CA GLU A 492 2.64 34.10 -10.78
C GLU A 492 1.30 34.77 -10.40
N GLY A 493 0.59 34.17 -9.44
CA GLY A 493 -0.76 34.60 -9.06
C GLY A 493 -1.88 34.05 -9.94
N SER A 494 -1.57 33.39 -11.06
CA SER A 494 -2.58 32.70 -11.87
C SER A 494 -3.32 31.61 -11.09
N ARG A 495 -4.60 31.43 -11.45
CA ARG A 495 -5.43 30.31 -10.99
C ARG A 495 -5.38 29.16 -11.99
N ILE A 496 -5.24 27.93 -11.50
CA ILE A 496 -5.29 26.71 -12.30
C ILE A 496 -6.54 25.93 -11.90
N VAL A 497 -7.52 25.89 -12.80
CA VAL A 497 -8.83 25.28 -12.60
C VAL A 497 -8.90 23.94 -13.33
N THR A 498 -9.32 22.90 -12.62
CA THR A 498 -9.54 21.55 -13.17
C THR A 498 -10.86 20.98 -12.70
N LEU A 499 -11.37 19.95 -13.39
CA LEU A 499 -12.57 19.22 -12.96
C LEU A 499 -12.24 18.24 -11.83
N THR A 500 -11.15 17.50 -11.96
CA THR A 500 -10.72 16.51 -10.95
C THR A 500 -9.23 16.65 -10.64
N SER A 501 -8.75 15.82 -9.72
CA SER A 501 -7.32 15.71 -9.37
C SER A 501 -6.50 14.90 -10.39
N ALA A 502 -7.13 14.33 -11.41
CA ALA A 502 -6.50 13.52 -12.44
C ALA A 502 -5.76 14.36 -13.50
N VAL A 503 -4.86 15.24 -13.03
CA VAL A 503 -3.97 16.06 -13.87
C VAL A 503 -2.53 15.87 -13.41
N PRO A 504 -1.63 15.34 -14.27
CA PRO A 504 -0.26 15.08 -13.88
C PRO A 504 0.47 16.39 -13.59
N GLY A 505 1.08 16.52 -12.42
CA GLY A 505 1.81 17.73 -12.03
C GLY A 505 0.92 18.95 -11.73
N LEU A 506 -0.38 18.76 -11.46
CA LEU A 506 -1.32 19.84 -11.09
C LEU A 506 -0.78 20.80 -10.01
N PHE A 507 -0.06 20.25 -9.04
CA PHE A 507 0.45 21.00 -7.90
C PHE A 507 1.88 21.52 -8.10
N MET A 508 2.49 21.35 -9.28
CA MET A 508 3.78 22.01 -9.54
C MET A 508 3.61 23.53 -9.41
N HIS A 509 4.55 24.16 -8.69
CA HIS A 509 4.47 25.59 -8.36
C HIS A 509 3.18 26.00 -7.60
N TYR A 510 2.67 25.13 -6.72
CA TYR A 510 1.51 25.44 -5.88
C TYR A 510 1.71 26.64 -4.94
N ASP A 511 2.96 27.00 -4.67
CA ASP A 511 3.35 28.19 -3.92
C ASP A 511 3.17 29.50 -4.71
N GLN A 512 3.02 29.40 -6.04
CA GLN A 512 2.89 30.53 -6.97
C GLN A 512 1.49 30.64 -7.59
N HIS A 513 0.73 29.55 -7.61
CA HIS A 513 -0.57 29.46 -8.27
C HIS A 513 -1.62 28.88 -7.34
N GLU A 514 -2.86 29.34 -7.45
CA GLU A 514 -3.99 28.73 -6.75
C GLU A 514 -4.59 27.59 -7.57
N GLN A 515 -4.76 26.40 -6.97
CA GLN A 515 -5.39 25.25 -7.61
C GLN A 515 -6.85 25.13 -7.19
N VAL A 516 -7.75 25.14 -8.17
CA VAL A 516 -9.20 24.97 -7.95
C VAL A 516 -9.67 23.67 -8.60
N LEU A 517 -10.12 22.72 -7.77
CA LEU A 517 -10.69 21.46 -8.24
C LEU A 517 -12.21 21.53 -8.13
N LEU A 518 -12.90 21.62 -9.28
CA LEU A 518 -14.34 21.86 -9.35
C LEU A 518 -15.17 20.67 -8.80
N GLY A 519 -14.68 19.44 -8.95
CA GLY A 519 -15.32 18.23 -8.42
C GLY A 519 -15.35 18.17 -6.89
N GLN A 520 -14.42 18.87 -6.23
CA GLN A 520 -14.27 18.89 -4.77
C GLN A 520 -14.95 20.08 -4.10
N GLN A 521 -15.64 20.93 -4.87
CA GLN A 521 -16.39 22.08 -4.33
C GLN A 521 -17.70 21.63 -3.67
N ASP A 522 -18.37 22.57 -3.02
CA ASP A 522 -19.66 22.30 -2.38
C ASP A 522 -20.69 21.76 -3.38
N ILE A 523 -21.64 20.97 -2.88
CA ILE A 523 -22.65 20.32 -3.73
C ILE A 523 -23.47 21.34 -4.54
N GLY A 524 -23.63 22.56 -4.03
CA GLY A 524 -24.28 23.67 -4.75
C GLY A 524 -23.50 24.07 -6.00
N ASP A 525 -22.19 24.26 -5.89
CA ASP A 525 -21.30 24.60 -7.02
C ASP A 525 -21.22 23.48 -8.04
N ARG A 526 -21.10 22.23 -7.57
CA ARG A 526 -21.07 21.06 -8.46
C ARG A 526 -22.37 20.92 -9.24
N ARG A 527 -23.53 21.16 -8.60
CA ARG A 527 -24.83 21.20 -9.30
C ARG A 527 -24.93 22.35 -10.30
N ARG A 528 -24.39 23.53 -9.97
CA ARG A 528 -24.31 24.66 -10.91
C ARG A 528 -23.50 24.28 -12.15
N LEU A 529 -22.30 23.73 -11.96
CA LEU A 529 -21.43 23.25 -13.04
C LEU A 529 -22.11 22.21 -13.95
N VAL A 530 -22.83 21.25 -13.35
CA VAL A 530 -23.54 20.22 -14.13
C VAL A 530 -24.71 20.81 -14.93
N ARG A 531 -25.41 21.80 -14.37
CA ARG A 531 -26.54 22.47 -15.04
C ARG A 531 -26.05 23.40 -16.15
N ASP A 532 -25.09 24.26 -15.84
CA ASP A 532 -24.49 25.24 -16.74
C ASP A 532 -22.96 25.25 -16.54
N PRO A 533 -22.20 24.62 -17.46
CA PRO A 533 -20.75 24.53 -17.32
C PRO A 533 -20.04 25.87 -17.26
N VAL A 534 -20.53 26.89 -17.99
CA VAL A 534 -19.87 28.20 -18.04
C VAL A 534 -20.11 28.96 -16.75
N GLU A 535 -21.36 29.02 -16.28
CA GLU A 535 -21.69 29.66 -15.00
C GLU A 535 -21.01 28.96 -13.81
N GLY A 536 -20.94 27.63 -13.84
CA GLY A 536 -20.25 26.85 -12.81
C GLY A 536 -18.75 27.11 -12.75
N VAL A 537 -18.10 27.42 -13.87
CA VAL A 537 -16.67 27.79 -13.88
C VAL A 537 -16.46 29.28 -13.56
N LYS A 538 -17.35 30.16 -14.00
CA LYS A 538 -17.24 31.63 -13.82
C LYS A 538 -17.02 32.02 -12.36
N GLY A 539 -17.72 31.37 -11.41
CA GLY A 539 -17.56 31.63 -9.98
C GLY A 539 -16.11 31.46 -9.47
N PHE A 540 -15.33 30.60 -10.11
CA PHE A 540 -13.95 30.28 -9.72
C PHE A 540 -12.88 31.00 -10.54
N VAL A 541 -13.25 31.59 -11.67
CA VAL A 541 -12.35 32.39 -12.52
C VAL A 541 -12.64 33.90 -12.41
N TYR A 542 -13.70 34.29 -11.70
CA TYR A 542 -14.09 35.68 -11.50
C TYR A 542 -12.94 36.48 -10.85
N GLY A 543 -12.69 37.69 -11.37
CA GLY A 543 -11.57 38.55 -10.94
C GLY A 543 -10.22 38.24 -11.61
N ALA A 544 -10.14 37.26 -12.52
CA ALA A 544 -8.92 37.02 -13.28
C ALA A 544 -8.59 38.21 -14.19
N THR A 545 -7.32 38.62 -14.19
CA THR A 545 -6.84 39.78 -14.95
C THR A 545 -5.86 39.35 -16.02
N ALA A 546 -5.45 40.28 -16.90
CA ALA A 546 -4.38 40.00 -17.87
C ALA A 546 -3.04 39.64 -17.19
N LYS A 547 -2.80 40.13 -15.96
CA LYS A 547 -1.60 39.84 -15.17
C LYS A 547 -1.71 38.54 -14.38
N GLU A 548 -2.90 38.24 -13.88
CA GLU A 548 -3.22 37.04 -13.09
C GLU A 548 -4.40 36.30 -13.76
N PRO A 549 -4.19 35.70 -14.95
CA PRO A 549 -5.24 35.00 -15.66
C PRO A 549 -5.58 33.67 -14.99
N ALA A 550 -6.74 33.12 -15.31
CA ALA A 550 -7.10 31.75 -14.90
C ALA A 550 -6.91 30.78 -16.07
N TYR A 551 -6.28 29.64 -15.82
CA TYR A 551 -6.09 28.55 -16.79
C TYR A 551 -7.00 27.38 -16.44
N ILE A 552 -7.76 26.89 -17.41
CA ILE A 552 -8.66 25.75 -17.27
C ILE A 552 -8.07 24.60 -18.08
N ILE A 553 -7.70 23.50 -17.40
CA ILE A 553 -7.13 22.31 -18.04
C ILE A 553 -8.20 21.24 -18.13
N LEU A 554 -8.51 20.79 -19.34
CA LEU A 554 -9.42 19.67 -19.61
C LEU A 554 -8.62 18.56 -20.30
N SER A 555 -8.74 17.32 -19.82
CA SER A 555 -7.96 16.18 -20.32
C SER A 555 -8.75 14.88 -20.35
N GLN A 556 -8.30 13.93 -21.16
CA GLN A 556 -8.87 12.58 -21.20
C GLN A 556 -8.76 11.86 -19.85
N ALA A 557 -7.68 12.06 -19.09
CA ALA A 557 -7.54 11.52 -17.74
C ALA A 557 -8.68 11.96 -16.81
N GLN A 558 -9.06 13.24 -16.85
CA GLN A 558 -10.22 13.74 -16.10
C GLN A 558 -11.53 13.12 -16.61
N ALA A 559 -11.67 12.91 -17.92
CA ALA A 559 -12.86 12.25 -18.47
C ALA A 559 -12.97 10.79 -18.00
N ARG A 560 -11.85 10.06 -17.99
CA ARG A 560 -11.75 8.67 -17.49
C ARG A 560 -12.06 8.62 -15.99
N ASP A 561 -11.54 9.55 -15.21
CA ASP A 561 -11.78 9.66 -13.77
C ASP A 561 -13.26 9.90 -13.46
N LEU A 562 -13.90 10.86 -14.12
CA LEU A 562 -15.33 11.14 -13.97
C LEU A 562 -16.20 9.96 -14.38
N TYR A 563 -15.87 9.31 -15.49
CA TYR A 563 -16.58 8.11 -15.95
C TYR A 563 -16.49 6.97 -14.92
N LEU A 564 -15.31 6.74 -14.33
CA LEU A 564 -15.10 5.66 -13.39
C LEU A 564 -15.74 5.94 -12.03
N THR A 565 -15.52 7.13 -11.47
CA THR A 565 -15.95 7.49 -10.11
C THR A 565 -17.40 7.94 -10.02
N GLY A 566 -17.94 8.55 -11.08
CA GLY A 566 -19.23 9.22 -11.05
C GLY A 566 -19.25 10.49 -10.18
N GLU A 567 -18.10 11.08 -9.85
CA GLU A 567 -18.02 12.31 -9.06
C GLU A 567 -18.86 13.43 -9.70
N LEU A 568 -18.70 13.60 -11.02
CA LEU A 568 -19.55 14.39 -11.91
C LEU A 568 -20.02 13.51 -13.07
N PRO A 569 -21.05 13.90 -13.85
CA PRO A 569 -21.45 13.18 -15.06
C PRO A 569 -20.26 12.94 -16.01
N ALA A 570 -20.19 11.77 -16.62
CA ALA A 570 -19.05 11.34 -17.43
C ALA A 570 -18.79 12.23 -18.67
N ASP A 571 -19.82 12.93 -19.16
CA ASP A 571 -19.74 13.84 -20.29
C ASP A 571 -19.35 15.28 -19.90
N THR A 572 -19.11 15.57 -18.62
CA THR A 572 -18.83 16.92 -18.10
C THR A 572 -17.62 17.56 -18.80
N VAL A 573 -16.53 16.80 -19.04
CA VAL A 573 -15.34 17.32 -19.76
C VAL A 573 -15.72 17.83 -21.14
N ARG A 574 -16.42 17.01 -21.94
CA ARG A 574 -16.84 17.37 -23.31
C ARG A 574 -17.84 18.53 -23.32
N ARG A 575 -18.79 18.53 -22.38
CA ARG A 575 -19.79 19.61 -22.25
C ARG A 575 -19.11 20.93 -21.89
N LEU A 576 -18.15 20.90 -20.97
CA LEU A 576 -17.40 22.09 -20.57
C LEU A 576 -16.52 22.58 -21.71
N GLU A 577 -15.79 21.70 -22.39
CA GLU A 577 -14.99 22.08 -23.56
C GLU A 577 -15.83 22.76 -24.65
N SER A 578 -16.96 22.14 -25.02
CA SER A 578 -17.89 22.70 -26.01
C SER A 578 -18.41 24.08 -25.57
N ALA A 579 -18.80 24.22 -24.31
CA ALA A 579 -19.33 25.47 -23.79
C ALA A 579 -18.27 26.58 -23.70
N LEU A 580 -17.03 26.26 -23.31
CA LEU A 580 -15.93 27.24 -23.24
C LEU A 580 -15.46 27.70 -24.62
N SER A 581 -15.54 26.84 -25.65
CA SER A 581 -15.08 27.17 -27.01
C SER A 581 -15.80 28.38 -27.64
N GLY A 582 -17.05 28.65 -27.22
CA GLY A 582 -17.85 29.79 -27.69
C GLY A 582 -18.11 30.87 -26.62
N ALA A 583 -17.55 30.72 -25.42
CA ALA A 583 -17.83 31.63 -24.30
C ALA A 583 -16.92 32.87 -24.34
N ALA A 584 -17.50 34.05 -24.09
CA ALA A 584 -16.74 35.29 -24.00
C ALA A 584 -15.73 35.25 -22.84
N GLY A 585 -14.51 35.72 -23.10
CA GLY A 585 -13.41 35.76 -22.13
C GLY A 585 -12.55 34.49 -22.06
N PHE A 586 -12.95 33.39 -22.71
CA PHE A 586 -12.17 32.16 -22.77
C PHE A 586 -11.45 32.03 -24.11
N ALA A 587 -10.13 31.99 -24.08
CA ALA A 587 -9.27 31.78 -25.25
C ALA A 587 -8.59 30.41 -25.14
N ARG A 588 -8.68 29.59 -26.19
CA ARG A 588 -7.93 28.33 -26.26
C ARG A 588 -6.46 28.65 -26.53
N VAL A 589 -5.59 28.33 -25.59
CA VAL A 589 -4.15 28.65 -25.64
C VAL A 589 -3.26 27.43 -25.90
N TYR A 590 -3.75 26.23 -25.64
CA TYR A 590 -3.06 24.98 -25.95
C TYR A 590 -4.07 23.89 -26.30
N HIS A 591 -3.71 23.01 -27.23
CA HIS A 591 -4.51 21.87 -27.64
C HIS A 591 -3.62 20.77 -28.23
N ASN A 592 -3.86 19.53 -27.83
CA ASN A 592 -3.33 18.32 -28.45
C ASN A 592 -4.42 17.23 -28.43
N ASP A 593 -4.08 16.00 -28.81
CA ASP A 593 -5.05 14.91 -28.97
C ASP A 593 -5.73 14.50 -27.64
N ASP A 594 -5.09 14.72 -26.49
CA ASP A 594 -5.58 14.24 -25.19
C ASP A 594 -5.99 15.36 -24.22
N ALA A 595 -5.70 16.62 -24.52
CA ALA A 595 -5.93 17.74 -23.62
C ALA A 595 -6.06 19.09 -24.32
N VAL A 596 -6.84 19.97 -23.70
CA VAL A 596 -7.04 21.36 -24.10
C VAL A 596 -6.90 22.28 -22.89
N VAL A 597 -6.29 23.45 -23.11
CA VAL A 597 -6.15 24.49 -22.09
C VAL A 597 -6.81 25.78 -22.58
N TYR A 598 -7.70 26.30 -21.75
CA TYR A 598 -8.30 27.62 -21.93
C TYR A 598 -7.68 28.61 -20.97
N ARG A 599 -7.42 29.83 -21.44
CA ARG A 599 -7.07 30.99 -20.62
C ARG A 599 -8.30 31.86 -20.51
N TYR A 600 -8.69 32.19 -19.29
CA TYR A 600 -9.74 33.15 -19.01
C TYR A 600 -9.14 34.50 -18.60
N GLU A 601 -9.62 35.54 -19.27
CA GLU A 601 -9.41 36.94 -18.89
C GLU A 601 -10.76 37.64 -18.91
N ALA A 602 -11.02 38.49 -17.91
CA ALA A 602 -12.22 39.31 -17.92
C ALA A 602 -12.28 40.11 -19.24
N PRO A 603 -13.39 40.01 -20.01
CA PRO A 603 -13.57 40.83 -21.20
C PRO A 603 -13.38 42.29 -20.80
N ARG A 604 -12.54 43.04 -21.53
CA ARG A 604 -12.48 44.49 -21.34
C ARG A 604 -13.90 45.00 -21.50
N GLU A 605 -14.47 45.60 -20.45
CA GLU A 605 -15.75 46.28 -20.58
C GLU A 605 -15.61 47.25 -21.75
N THR A 606 -16.33 46.97 -22.83
CA THR A 606 -16.52 47.95 -23.88
C THR A 606 -17.32 49.05 -23.21
N ILE A 607 -16.64 50.07 -22.70
CA ILE A 607 -17.24 51.33 -22.31
C ILE A 607 -17.86 51.87 -23.60
N ARG A 608 -19.11 51.48 -23.86
CA ARG A 608 -19.97 52.17 -24.82
C ARG A 608 -20.20 53.54 -24.20
N ARG A 609 -19.39 54.50 -24.64
CA ARG A 609 -19.67 55.93 -24.47
C ARG A 609 -20.94 56.29 -25.21
#